data_AF-A0A4R9PKL3-F1
#
_entry.id   AF-A0A4R9PKL3-F1
#
_cell.length_a   1.000
_cell.length_b   1.000
_cell.length_c   1.000
_cell.angle_alpha   90.00
_cell.angle_beta   90.00
_cell.angle_gamma   90.00
#
_symmetry.space_group_name_H-M   'P 1'
#
loop_
_entity.id
_entity.type
_entity.pdbx_description
1 polymer ?
#
loop_
_entity_poly.entity_id
_entity_poly.type
_entity_poly.pdbx_seq_one_letter_code
_entity_poly.pdbx_strand_id
1 'polypeptide(L)'
;MVIDGHQHFWDPADGSCGWMTEDYAAIRRVFSPEDLRPALAAAGVDRTILVQTWHSLDETRAFLETASRTDFVAGVVGWVDLTDPEVAATLSRLKARP
;
A
#
# COMPACT_ATOMS: atom_id res chain seq x y z
N MET A 1 -7.56 20.84 0.23
CA MET A 1 -7.06 19.50 -0.09
C MET A 1 -7.04 18.69 1.18
N VAL A 2 -7.81 17.60 1.23
CA VAL A 2 -7.90 16.64 2.33
C VAL A 2 -7.16 15.38 1.92
N ILE A 3 -6.22 14.93 2.76
CA ILE A 3 -5.45 13.70 2.52
C ILE A 3 -5.79 12.71 3.63
N ASP A 4 -6.18 11.50 3.25
CA ASP A 4 -6.12 10.35 4.14
C ASP A 4 -4.66 9.90 4.24
N GLY A 5 -4.06 10.15 5.41
CA GLY A 5 -2.65 9.89 5.64
C GLY A 5 -2.29 8.41 5.78
N HIS A 6 -3.27 7.50 5.82
CA HIS A 6 -2.99 6.08 6.09
C HIS A 6 -4.10 5.16 5.60
N GLN A 7 -3.83 4.40 4.53
CA GLN A 7 -4.69 3.29 4.09
C GLN A 7 -3.87 2.13 3.51
N HIS A 8 -4.50 0.98 3.32
CA HIS A 8 -3.88 -0.23 2.78
C HIS A 8 -4.69 -0.82 1.62
N PHE A 9 -3.99 -1.46 0.69
CA PHE A 9 -4.55 -2.44 -0.25
C PHE A 9 -3.93 -3.81 0.04
N TRP A 10 -4.70 -4.87 -0.14
CA TRP A 10 -4.18 -6.23 0.02
C TRP A 10 -5.00 -7.26 -0.74
N ASP A 11 -4.34 -8.35 -1.11
CA ASP A 11 -4.97 -9.63 -1.43
C ASP A 11 -4.54 -10.64 -0.36
N PRO A 12 -5.48 -11.31 0.35
CA PRO A 12 -5.12 -12.34 1.31
C PRO A 12 -4.30 -13.50 0.74
N ALA A 13 -4.29 -13.68 -0.58
CA ALA A 13 -3.47 -14.68 -1.28
C ALA A 13 -1.99 -14.29 -1.44
N ASP A 14 -1.65 -13.00 -1.39
CA ASP A 14 -0.31 -12.49 -1.72
C ASP A 14 0.67 -12.44 -0.52
N GLY A 15 0.17 -12.62 0.71
CA GLY A 15 0.96 -12.45 1.92
C GLY A 15 0.63 -13.46 3.01
N SER A 16 1.51 -13.57 4.02
CA SER A 16 1.23 -14.39 5.19
C SER A 16 0.17 -13.69 6.05
N CYS A 17 -1.09 -14.01 5.79
CA CYS A 17 -2.23 -13.61 6.59
C CYS A 17 -2.29 -14.33 7.95
N GLY A 18 -1.15 -14.58 8.61
CA GLY A 18 -1.10 -15.33 9.87
C GLY A 18 -1.93 -14.67 10.99
N TRP A 19 -2.18 -13.36 10.88
CA TRP A 19 -3.03 -12.61 11.80
C TRP A 19 -4.50 -12.54 11.39
N MET A 20 -4.87 -12.80 10.12
CA MET A 20 -6.26 -12.77 9.66
C MET A 20 -6.97 -14.10 9.97
N THR A 21 -7.24 -14.33 11.25
CA THR A 21 -8.12 -15.41 11.72
C THR A 21 -9.58 -15.17 11.32
N GLU A 22 -10.48 -16.08 11.69
CA GLU A 22 -11.93 -15.92 11.50
C GLU A 22 -12.48 -14.64 12.15
N ASP A 23 -11.85 -14.14 13.21
CA ASP A 23 -12.24 -12.90 13.87
C ASP A 23 -12.13 -11.67 12.95
N TYR A 24 -11.36 -11.79 11.87
CA TYR A 24 -11.13 -10.75 10.86
C TYR A 24 -11.84 -11.04 9.53
N ALA A 25 -12.85 -11.92 9.51
CA ALA A 25 -13.56 -12.31 8.28
C ALA A 25 -14.04 -11.12 7.43
N ALA A 26 -14.44 -10.00 8.05
CA ALA A 26 -14.89 -8.80 7.35
C ALA A 26 -13.81 -8.15 6.47
N ILE A 27 -12.54 -8.29 6.85
CA ILE A 27 -11.39 -7.72 6.15
C ILE A 27 -10.54 -8.78 5.43
N ARG A 28 -10.88 -10.06 5.59
CA ARG A 28 -10.22 -11.20 4.93
C ARG A 28 -10.72 -11.39 3.49
N ARG A 29 -10.59 -10.34 2.69
CA ARG A 29 -10.92 -10.29 1.27
C ARG A 29 -9.99 -9.31 0.57
N VAL A 30 -10.02 -9.29 -0.76
CA VAL A 30 -9.27 -8.31 -1.56
C VAL A 30 -9.80 -6.90 -1.30
N PHE A 31 -8.89 -5.94 -1.14
CA PHE A 31 -9.20 -4.51 -1.16
C PHE A 31 -8.31 -3.82 -2.20
N SER A 32 -8.95 -3.16 -3.17
CA SER A 32 -8.29 -2.50 -4.29
C SER A 32 -8.68 -1.02 -4.40
N PRO A 33 -8.06 -0.24 -5.31
CA PRO A 33 -8.45 1.15 -5.54
C PRO A 33 -9.94 1.35 -5.84
N GLU A 34 -10.57 0.39 -6.51
CA GLU A 34 -11.99 0.40 -6.87
C GLU A 34 -12.90 0.33 -5.64
N ASP A 35 -12.49 -0.41 -4.60
CA ASP A 35 -13.24 -0.50 -3.33
C ASP A 35 -13.18 0.81 -2.54
N LEU A 36 -12.03 1.51 -2.59
CA LEU A 36 -11.79 2.71 -1.79
C LEU A 36 -12.39 3.98 -2.40
N ARG A 37 -12.36 4.11 -3.74
CA ARG A 37 -12.79 5.35 -4.44
C ARG A 37 -14.19 5.86 -4.02
N PRO A 38 -15.24 5.02 -3.90
CA PRO A 38 -16.55 5.49 -3.47
C PRO A 38 -16.55 6.08 -2.05
N ALA A 39 -15.77 5.48 -1.14
CA ALA A 39 -15.66 5.96 0.24
C ALA A 39 -14.93 7.31 0.32
N LEU A 40 -13.87 7.50 -0.49
CA LEU A 40 -13.17 8.78 -0.58
C LEU A 40 -14.10 9.90 -1.05
N ALA A 41 -14.90 9.64 -2.10
CA ALA A 41 -15.87 10.61 -2.62
C ALA A 41 -16.94 10.97 -1.57
N ALA A 42 -17.46 9.98 -0.84
CA ALA A 42 -18.44 10.21 0.21
C ALA A 42 -17.87 11.00 1.41
N ALA A 43 -16.59 10.80 1.73
CA ALA A 43 -15.90 11.45 2.84
C ALA A 43 -15.29 12.82 2.48
N GLY A 44 -15.26 13.20 1.19
CA GLY A 44 -14.61 14.43 0.72
C GLY A 44 -13.08 14.39 0.85
N VAL A 45 -12.48 13.21 0.67
CA VAL A 45 -11.02 13.00 0.67
C VAL A 45 -10.49 13.09 -0.76
N ASP A 46 -9.48 13.95 -0.99
CA ASP A 46 -8.94 14.21 -2.32
C ASP A 46 -7.83 13.22 -2.72
N ARG A 47 -7.01 12.80 -1.75
CA ARG A 47 -5.82 11.95 -1.96
C ARG A 47 -5.59 11.01 -0.77
N THR A 48 -4.79 9.96 -0.98
CA THR A 48 -4.39 9.03 0.08
C THR A 48 -2.88 8.76 0.08
N ILE A 49 -2.37 8.27 1.22
CA ILE A 49 -1.05 7.64 1.33
C ILE A 49 -1.24 6.13 1.47
N LEU A 50 -0.66 5.36 0.54
CA LEU A 50 -0.71 3.90 0.55
C LEU A 50 0.42 3.33 1.42
N VAL A 51 0.07 2.64 2.50
CA VAL A 51 1.02 2.11 3.48
C VAL A 51 1.14 0.60 3.33
N GLN A 52 2.39 0.08 3.35
CA GLN A 52 2.71 -1.35 3.27
C GLN A 52 1.87 -2.23 4.22
N THR A 53 1.39 -3.35 3.71
CA THR A 53 0.63 -4.35 4.49
C THR A 53 1.57 -5.45 5.01
N TRP A 54 2.64 -5.77 4.27
CA TRP A 54 3.55 -6.87 4.57
C TRP A 54 5.02 -6.40 4.69
N HIS A 55 5.85 -7.21 5.35
CA HIS A 55 7.31 -7.01 5.37
C HIS A 55 7.95 -7.50 4.07
N SER A 56 7.61 -6.86 2.96
CA SER A 56 8.00 -7.29 1.62
C SER A 56 8.49 -6.14 0.76
N LEU A 57 9.72 -6.27 0.25
CA LEU A 57 10.26 -5.33 -0.73
C LEU A 57 9.51 -5.42 -2.07
N ASP A 58 8.95 -6.58 -2.40
CA ASP A 58 8.13 -6.76 -3.60
C ASP A 58 6.80 -6.01 -3.50
N GLU A 59 6.20 -5.96 -2.31
CA GLU A 59 5.01 -5.14 -2.07
C GLU A 59 5.33 -3.66 -2.28
N THR A 60 6.45 -3.16 -1.76
CA THR A 60 6.87 -1.77 -2.01
C THR A 60 6.95 -1.45 -3.49
N ARG A 61 7.49 -2.37 -4.30
CA ARG A 61 7.56 -2.21 -5.76
C ARG A 61 6.18 -2.22 -6.40
N ALA A 62 5.31 -3.14 -5.99
CA ALA A 62 3.95 -3.24 -6.48
C ALA A 62 3.14 -1.97 -6.13
N PHE A 63 3.31 -1.43 -4.93
CA PHE A 63 2.59 -0.23 -4.48
C PHE A 63 3.03 1.04 -5.20
N LEU A 64 4.31 1.17 -5.55
CA LEU A 64 4.78 2.26 -6.43
C LEU A 64 4.13 2.16 -7.82
N GLU A 65 4.02 0.96 -8.38
CA GLU A 65 3.29 0.75 -9.65
C GLU A 65 1.79 1.04 -9.52
N THR A 66 1.15 0.64 -8.42
CA THR A 66 -0.25 0.97 -8.13
C THR A 66 -0.44 2.47 -8.03
N ALA A 67 0.45 3.19 -7.34
CA ALA A 67 0.40 4.63 -7.19
C ALA A 67 0.53 5.35 -8.54
N SER A 68 1.39 4.88 -9.45
CA SER A 68 1.54 5.47 -10.78
C SER A 68 0.29 5.33 -11.67
N ARG A 69 -0.57 4.35 -11.39
CA ARG A 69 -1.82 4.08 -12.12
C ARG A 69 -3.08 4.55 -11.39
N THR A 70 -2.96 4.99 -10.14
CA THR A 70 -4.09 5.36 -9.29
C THR A 70 -4.03 6.84 -8.95
N ASP A 71 -4.84 7.62 -9.66
CA ASP A 71 -4.87 9.09 -9.59
C ASP A 71 -4.99 9.68 -8.18
N PHE A 72 -5.68 9.01 -7.24
CA PHE A 72 -5.86 9.50 -5.87
C PHE A 72 -4.74 9.11 -4.89
N VAL A 73 -3.82 8.20 -5.26
CA VAL A 73 -2.70 7.85 -4.38
C VAL A 73 -1.59 8.89 -4.56
N ALA A 74 -1.35 9.69 -3.52
CA ALA A 74 -0.35 10.77 -3.56
C ALA A 74 1.06 10.29 -3.19
N GLY A 75 1.20 9.12 -2.57
CA GLY A 75 2.48 8.57 -2.17
C GLY A 75 2.37 7.22 -1.51
N VAL A 76 3.53 6.60 -1.29
CA VAL A 76 3.67 5.26 -0.73
C VAL A 76 4.60 5.29 0.49
N VAL A 77 4.16 4.64 1.57
CA VAL A 77 5.02 4.26 2.70
C VAL A 77 5.31 2.77 2.55
N GLY A 78 6.43 2.45 1.92
CA GLY A 78 6.85 1.07 1.65
C GLY A 78 7.70 0.45 2.77
N TRP A 79 7.95 -0.85 2.63
CA TRP A 79 8.92 -1.60 3.42
C TRP A 79 10.28 -1.74 2.70
N VAL A 80 11.37 -1.63 3.46
CA VAL A 80 12.70 -2.11 3.08
C VAL A 80 13.36 -2.68 4.34
N ASP A 81 14.33 -3.60 4.17
CA ASP A 81 15.20 -3.97 5.27
C ASP A 81 16.19 -2.83 5.54
N LEU A 82 16.01 -2.13 6.67
CA LEU A 82 16.87 -1.02 7.07
C LEU A 82 18.21 -1.49 7.65
N THR A 83 18.37 -2.79 7.90
CA THR A 83 19.61 -3.40 8.42
C THR A 83 20.51 -3.95 7.32
N ASP A 84 19.99 -4.06 6.10
CA ASP A 84 20.75 -4.50 4.92
C ASP A 84 21.85 -3.47 4.59
N PRO A 85 23.14 -3.87 4.52
CA PRO A 85 24.21 -2.96 4.12
C PRO A 85 23.99 -2.32 2.73
N GLU A 86 23.19 -2.94 1.86
CA GLU A 86 22.83 -2.44 0.53
C GLU A 86 21.56 -1.57 0.51
N VAL A 87 21.01 -1.20 1.67
CA VAL A 87 19.75 -0.42 1.77
C VAL A 87 19.80 0.87 0.96
N ALA A 88 20.94 1.56 0.92
CA ALA A 88 21.09 2.78 0.13
C ALA A 88 20.91 2.54 -1.37
N ALA A 89 21.47 1.46 -1.90
CA ALA A 89 21.29 1.07 -3.30
C ALA A 89 19.84 0.63 -3.57
N THR A 90 19.22 -0.07 -2.63
CA THR A 90 17.79 -0.43 -2.69
C THR A 90 16.90 0.81 -2.75
N LEU A 91 17.09 1.79 -1.87
CA LEU A 91 16.33 3.04 -1.87
C LEU A 91 16.53 3.84 -3.16
N SER A 92 17.75 3.90 -3.70
CA SER A 92 18.03 4.55 -4.99
C SER A 92 17.25 3.88 -6.14
N ARG A 93 17.18 2.55 -6.17
CA ARG A 93 16.40 1.81 -7.17
C ARG A 93 14.89 2.04 -7.03
N LEU A 94 14.39 2.14 -5.79
CA LEU A 94 12.98 2.43 -5.53
C LEU A 94 12.62 3.87 -5.94
N LYS A 95 13.48 4.85 -5.65
CA LYS A 95 13.26 6.26 -6.06
C LYS A 95 13.24 6.46 -7.59
N ALA A 96 13.86 5.56 -8.34
CA ALA A 96 13.86 5.59 -9.81
C ALA A 96 12.63 4.91 -10.44
N ARG A 97 11.75 4.32 -9.62
CA ARG A 97 10.46 3.81 -10.08
C ARG A 97 9.49 4.96 -10.34
N PRO A 98 8.43 4.72 -11.14
CA PRO A 98 7.27 5.63 -11.22
C PRO A 98 6.75 5.99 -9.82
#